data_AF-A0AAD5ED31-F1
#
_entry.id   AF-A0AAD5ED31-F1
#
_cell.length_a   1.000
_cell.length_b   1.000
_cell.length_c   1.000
_cell.angle_alpha   90.00
_cell.angle_beta   90.00
_cell.angle_gamma   90.00
#
_symmetry.space_group_name_H-M   'P 1'
#
loop_
_entity.id
_entity.type
_entity.pdbx_description
1 polymer ?
#
loop_
_entity_poly.entity_id
_entity_poly.type
_entity_poly.pdbx_seq_one_letter_code
_entity_poly.pdbx_strand_id
1 'polypeptide(L)'
;MTSSLHLALLICDTPTTKVVENYGAYDKLFRVVFDKARPADVDITWSDFDVVTRQEHPSIGDIQAKKYDGIVITGSARGAYEDEEWIHKLIDFVKQVREQAPQTRMVGICFGHQIIAIASGGACKPNPSGWEFGYTDTELTPLGRRYFNTSKSQMAIQEVHKDYVPELPPNFKCLATTAPHTPVQAMVSDDNRVISVQGHPEFPAEVVELLLEKRLEAGILKQDFVQESLKKLYTKPIDDLWIVQHFISFLLGKVPAIQDEEASNPDPKQTPAATLSTSHIRLTTAAGEVVYDPSAEQIFDYLSELNMRFSYLVVERLDEANDQYYMLVNLNDDDSCLLEYKFGSADAHFQTTITGPFAFCGHQNVAMVVTAWATGKDELWKNTIPWNKVVLD
;
A
#
# COMPACT_ATOMS: atom_id res chain seq x y z
N MET A 1 -25.64 25.55 4.62
CA MET A 1 -25.81 25.58 3.15
C MET A 1 -25.51 24.18 2.67
N THR A 2 -26.36 23.59 1.84
CA THR A 2 -26.08 22.27 1.25
C THR A 2 -24.99 22.42 0.19
N SER A 3 -23.90 21.66 0.30
CA SER A 3 -22.90 21.56 -0.76
C SER A 3 -23.39 20.58 -1.82
N SER A 4 -23.10 20.81 -3.09
CA SER A 4 -23.42 19.86 -4.18
C SER A 4 -22.13 19.39 -4.83
N LEU A 5 -22.07 18.11 -5.18
CA LEU A 5 -21.03 17.48 -5.97
C LEU A 5 -21.67 16.85 -7.21
N HIS A 6 -21.26 17.28 -8.40
CA HIS A 6 -21.56 16.59 -9.65
C HIS A 6 -20.34 15.80 -10.11
N LEU A 7 -20.43 14.47 -10.07
CA LEU A 7 -19.30 13.57 -10.33
C LEU A 7 -19.43 12.87 -11.70
N ALA A 8 -18.33 12.77 -12.44
CA ALA A 8 -18.24 11.90 -13.61
C ALA A 8 -17.79 10.50 -13.16
N LEU A 9 -18.62 9.48 -13.42
CA LEU A 9 -18.27 8.07 -13.14
C LEU A 9 -17.81 7.39 -14.43
N LEU A 10 -16.55 6.99 -14.47
CA LEU A 10 -15.94 6.26 -15.59
C LEU A 10 -16.03 4.76 -15.34
N ILE A 11 -17.02 4.13 -15.98
CA ILE A 11 -17.35 2.71 -15.81
C ILE A 11 -16.44 1.88 -16.73
N CYS A 12 -15.54 1.12 -16.10
CA CYS A 12 -14.45 0.39 -16.76
C CYS A 12 -14.70 -1.12 -16.90
N ASP A 13 -15.88 -1.61 -16.51
CA ASP A 13 -16.34 -2.99 -16.71
C ASP A 13 -17.83 -3.14 -16.35
N THR A 14 -18.38 -4.34 -16.52
CA THR A 14 -19.68 -4.74 -15.95
C THR A 14 -19.47 -5.91 -14.98
N PRO A 15 -20.03 -5.87 -13.76
CA PRO A 15 -19.92 -7.00 -12.84
C PRO A 15 -20.52 -8.28 -13.42
N THR A 16 -20.24 -9.40 -12.77
CA THR A 16 -20.79 -10.70 -13.18
C THR A 16 -22.32 -10.71 -13.09
N THR A 17 -23.01 -11.53 -13.89
CA THR A 17 -24.47 -11.61 -13.93
C THR A 17 -25.10 -11.76 -12.54
N LYS A 18 -24.59 -12.68 -11.70
CA LYS A 18 -25.06 -12.87 -10.32
C LYS A 18 -24.92 -11.59 -9.47
N VAL A 19 -23.86 -10.81 -9.67
CA VAL A 19 -23.67 -9.53 -8.95
C VAL A 19 -24.65 -8.48 -9.47
N VAL A 20 -24.82 -8.37 -10.79
CA VAL A 20 -25.75 -7.40 -11.40
C VAL A 20 -27.19 -7.66 -10.97
N GLU A 21 -27.63 -8.92 -10.94
CA GLU A 21 -28.98 -9.31 -10.55
C GLU A 21 -29.28 -8.98 -9.07
N ASN A 22 -28.32 -9.20 -8.17
CA ASN A 22 -28.52 -9.05 -6.73
C ASN A 22 -28.19 -7.64 -6.20
N TYR A 23 -27.18 -6.98 -6.77
CA TYR A 23 -26.61 -5.73 -6.24
C TYR A 23 -26.62 -4.58 -7.27
N GLY A 24 -26.62 -4.91 -8.56
CA GLY A 24 -26.56 -3.95 -9.67
C GLY A 24 -25.18 -3.88 -10.31
N ALA A 25 -25.08 -3.08 -11.38
CA ALA A 25 -23.81 -2.76 -12.01
C ALA A 25 -23.02 -1.73 -11.16
N TYR A 26 -21.80 -1.39 -11.61
CA TYR A 26 -20.92 -0.50 -10.85
C TYR A 26 -21.55 0.86 -10.53
N ASP A 27 -22.34 1.40 -11.45
CA ASP A 27 -23.07 2.66 -11.27
C ASP A 27 -23.97 2.63 -10.02
N LYS A 28 -24.62 1.49 -9.74
CA LYS A 28 -25.42 1.30 -8.52
C LYS A 28 -24.57 1.03 -7.29
N LEU A 29 -23.52 0.19 -7.40
CA LEU A 29 -22.63 -0.12 -6.27
C LEU A 29 -21.95 1.14 -5.70
N PHE A 30 -21.40 1.97 -6.59
CA PHE A 30 -20.76 3.23 -6.21
C PHE A 30 -21.76 4.20 -5.59
N ARG A 31 -22.94 4.38 -6.19
CA ARG A 31 -23.98 5.27 -5.62
C ARG A 31 -24.40 4.84 -4.23
N VAL A 32 -24.61 3.54 -4.00
CA VAL A 32 -25.02 3.03 -2.69
C VAL A 32 -23.99 3.35 -1.61
N VAL A 33 -22.69 3.13 -1.87
CA VAL A 33 -21.66 3.40 -0.85
C VAL A 33 -21.45 4.91 -0.65
N PHE A 34 -21.46 5.71 -1.72
CA PHE A 34 -21.34 7.17 -1.63
C PHE A 34 -22.55 7.80 -0.92
N ASP A 35 -23.76 7.33 -1.19
CA ASP A 35 -24.98 7.83 -0.52
C ASP A 35 -25.02 7.49 0.96
N LYS A 36 -24.50 6.32 1.35
CA LYS A 36 -24.36 5.95 2.77
C LYS A 36 -23.25 6.74 3.48
N ALA A 37 -22.17 7.04 2.76
CA ALA A 37 -21.00 7.71 3.30
C ALA A 37 -21.18 9.24 3.37
N ARG A 38 -21.98 9.85 2.49
CA ARG A 38 -22.05 11.31 2.37
C ARG A 38 -22.56 12.00 3.64
N PRO A 39 -21.96 13.15 4.02
CA PRO A 39 -22.55 14.02 5.01
C PRO A 39 -23.96 14.45 4.61
N ALA A 40 -24.86 14.65 5.59
CA ALA A 40 -26.26 14.99 5.33
C ALA A 40 -26.44 16.32 4.57
N ASP A 41 -25.47 17.22 4.66
CA ASP A 41 -25.43 18.52 3.98
C ASP A 41 -24.72 18.48 2.62
N VAL A 42 -24.36 17.31 2.10
CA VAL A 42 -23.74 17.13 0.78
C VAL A 42 -24.69 16.36 -0.12
N ASP A 43 -25.09 16.96 -1.23
CA ASP A 43 -25.83 16.29 -2.30
C ASP A 43 -24.86 15.81 -3.39
N ILE A 44 -25.03 14.57 -3.87
CA ILE A 44 -24.14 13.98 -4.89
C ILE A 44 -24.98 13.55 -6.08
N THR A 45 -24.61 14.07 -7.25
CA THR A 45 -25.22 13.72 -8.54
C THR A 45 -24.14 13.18 -9.48
N TRP A 46 -24.56 12.40 -10.48
CA TRP A 46 -23.64 11.61 -11.29
C TRP A 46 -23.93 11.77 -12.79
N SER A 47 -22.88 11.73 -13.59
CA SER A 47 -22.94 11.45 -15.03
C SER A 47 -22.09 10.22 -15.33
N ASP A 48 -22.70 9.22 -15.96
CA ASP A 48 -22.06 7.94 -16.22
C ASP A 48 -21.47 7.88 -17.63
N PHE A 49 -20.24 7.38 -17.70
CA PHE A 49 -19.51 7.20 -18.95
C PHE A 49 -19.10 5.74 -19.09
N ASP A 50 -19.56 5.10 -20.17
CA ASP A 50 -19.18 3.73 -20.51
C ASP A 50 -17.88 3.76 -21.30
N VAL A 51 -16.79 3.52 -20.58
CA VAL A 51 -15.43 3.59 -21.13
C VAL A 51 -15.12 2.37 -21.99
N VAL A 52 -15.75 1.23 -21.73
CA VAL A 52 -15.38 -0.04 -22.38
C VAL A 52 -16.10 -0.19 -23.72
N THR A 53 -17.43 -0.12 -23.72
CA THR A 53 -18.24 -0.44 -24.91
C THR A 53 -18.41 0.77 -25.80
N ARG A 54 -18.71 1.92 -25.21
CA ARG A 54 -18.92 3.17 -25.95
C ARG A 54 -17.66 4.00 -26.08
N GLN A 55 -16.62 3.69 -25.31
CA GLN A 55 -15.36 4.43 -25.26
C GLN A 55 -15.59 5.93 -25.01
N GLU A 56 -16.55 6.21 -24.12
CA GLU A 56 -16.93 7.56 -23.74
C GLU A 56 -16.25 7.96 -22.43
N HIS A 57 -15.88 9.23 -22.37
CA HIS A 57 -15.47 9.95 -21.17
C HIS A 57 -15.81 11.43 -21.39
N PRO A 58 -15.86 12.27 -20.35
CA PRO A 58 -16.07 13.70 -20.52
C PRO A 58 -15.08 14.30 -21.53
N SER A 59 -15.50 15.34 -22.25
CA SER A 59 -14.53 16.12 -23.03
C SER A 59 -13.66 16.96 -22.09
N ILE A 60 -12.39 17.20 -22.45
CA ILE A 60 -11.51 18.07 -21.67
C ILE A 60 -12.11 19.48 -21.53
N GLY A 61 -12.81 19.97 -22.56
CA GLY A 61 -13.53 21.24 -22.50
C GLY A 61 -14.62 21.27 -21.43
N ASP A 62 -15.38 20.18 -21.25
CA ASP A 62 -16.38 20.05 -20.19
C ASP A 62 -15.76 20.02 -18.79
N ILE A 63 -14.61 19.33 -18.65
CA ILE A 63 -13.84 19.32 -17.40
C ILE A 63 -13.31 20.73 -17.06
N GLN A 64 -12.74 21.43 -18.05
CA GLN A 64 -12.23 22.80 -17.88
C GLN A 64 -13.34 23.81 -17.58
N ALA A 65 -14.51 23.62 -18.18
CA ALA A 65 -15.72 24.39 -17.89
C ALA A 65 -16.35 24.06 -16.52
N LYS A 66 -15.73 23.16 -15.74
CA LYS A 66 -16.20 22.71 -14.41
C LYS A 66 -17.63 22.17 -14.46
N LYS A 67 -17.98 21.42 -15.50
CA LYS A 67 -19.24 20.67 -15.52
C LYS A 67 -19.29 19.56 -14.47
N TYR A 68 -18.12 19.10 -14.02
CA TYR A 68 -17.96 18.08 -13.00
C TYR A 68 -17.00 18.59 -11.90
N ASP A 69 -17.34 18.33 -10.65
CA ASP A 69 -16.52 18.67 -9.48
C ASP A 69 -15.39 17.65 -9.27
N GLY A 70 -15.55 16.44 -9.79
CA GLY A 70 -14.50 15.42 -9.81
C GLY A 70 -14.86 14.20 -10.65
N ILE A 71 -13.88 13.30 -10.77
CA ILE A 71 -13.95 12.09 -11.58
C ILE A 71 -13.71 10.88 -10.69
N VAL A 72 -14.52 9.84 -10.85
CA VAL A 72 -14.35 8.55 -10.18
C VAL A 72 -14.15 7.46 -11.23
N ILE A 73 -13.07 6.69 -11.12
CA ILE A 73 -12.69 5.62 -12.06
C ILE A 73 -12.89 4.27 -11.38
N THR A 74 -13.75 3.42 -11.96
CA THR A 74 -14.13 2.14 -11.35
C THR A 74 -13.05 1.06 -11.51
N GLY A 75 -13.27 -0.07 -10.82
CA GLY A 75 -12.54 -1.31 -11.10
C GLY A 75 -12.86 -1.94 -12.46
N SER A 76 -12.07 -2.95 -12.83
CA SER A 76 -12.26 -3.79 -14.01
C SER A 76 -11.65 -5.17 -13.77
N ALA A 77 -12.20 -6.20 -14.42
CA ALA A 77 -11.59 -7.53 -14.47
C ALA A 77 -10.42 -7.62 -15.46
N ARG A 78 -10.19 -6.57 -16.27
CA ARG A 78 -9.08 -6.46 -17.21
C ARG A 78 -7.82 -5.97 -16.51
N GLY A 79 -6.66 -6.41 -16.99
CA GLY A 79 -5.38 -5.83 -16.57
C GLY A 79 -5.18 -4.44 -17.15
N ALA A 80 -4.76 -3.46 -16.33
CA ALA A 80 -4.51 -2.08 -16.78
C ALA A 80 -3.35 -1.95 -17.79
N TYR A 81 -2.55 -3.00 -17.94
CA TYR A 81 -1.44 -3.11 -18.90
C TYR A 81 -1.84 -3.86 -20.20
N GLU A 82 -3.10 -4.31 -20.33
CA GLU A 82 -3.56 -4.99 -21.55
C GLU A 82 -3.59 -4.02 -22.75
N ASP A 83 -3.25 -4.53 -23.94
CA ASP A 83 -3.22 -3.78 -25.19
C ASP A 83 -4.63 -3.67 -25.81
N GLU A 84 -5.53 -2.96 -25.12
CA GLU A 84 -6.88 -2.68 -25.60
C GLU A 84 -7.08 -1.17 -25.86
N GLU A 85 -7.73 -0.82 -26.98
CA GLU A 85 -7.89 0.58 -27.41
C GLU A 85 -8.51 1.49 -26.35
N TRP A 86 -9.54 1.00 -25.64
CA TRP A 86 -10.22 1.78 -24.61
C TRP A 86 -9.34 2.04 -23.38
N ILE A 87 -8.41 1.14 -23.07
CA ILE A 87 -7.43 1.30 -21.98
C ILE A 87 -6.47 2.43 -22.33
N HIS A 88 -5.93 2.42 -23.56
CA HIS A 88 -5.04 3.49 -24.04
C HIS A 88 -5.76 4.85 -24.03
N LYS A 89 -7.00 4.91 -24.53
CA LYS A 89 -7.81 6.14 -24.48
C LYS A 89 -8.06 6.63 -23.07
N LEU A 90 -8.32 5.73 -22.13
CA LEU A 90 -8.51 6.08 -20.72
C LEU A 90 -7.21 6.61 -20.09
N ILE A 91 -6.07 5.97 -20.35
CA ILE A 91 -4.75 6.45 -19.89
C ILE A 91 -4.48 7.86 -20.42
N ASP A 92 -4.71 8.08 -21.72
CA ASP A 92 -4.51 9.38 -22.36
C ASP A 92 -5.49 10.43 -21.83
N PHE A 93 -6.74 10.07 -21.57
CA PHE A 93 -7.71 10.95 -20.93
C PHE A 93 -7.24 11.38 -19.54
N VAL A 94 -6.79 10.45 -18.69
CA VAL A 94 -6.27 10.75 -17.35
C VAL A 94 -5.07 11.69 -17.42
N LYS A 95 -4.14 11.46 -18.35
CA LYS A 95 -3.00 12.37 -18.61
C LYS A 95 -3.49 13.78 -19.00
N GLN A 96 -4.40 13.87 -19.96
CA GLN A 96 -4.94 15.15 -20.42
C GLN A 96 -5.66 15.92 -19.29
N VAL A 97 -6.42 15.24 -18.42
CA VAL A 97 -7.04 15.90 -17.26
C VAL A 97 -5.98 16.44 -16.30
N ARG A 98 -4.94 15.65 -15.99
CA ARG A 98 -3.83 16.09 -15.12
C ARG A 98 -3.11 17.32 -15.64
N GLU A 99 -2.90 17.39 -16.95
CA GLU A 99 -2.16 18.47 -17.60
C GLU A 99 -3.03 19.73 -17.83
N GLN A 100 -4.27 19.54 -18.27
CA GLN A 100 -5.08 20.63 -18.85
C GLN A 100 -6.21 21.12 -17.93
N ALA A 101 -6.55 20.38 -16.87
CA ALA A 101 -7.63 20.74 -15.96
C ALA A 101 -7.18 20.70 -14.47
N PRO A 102 -6.29 21.60 -14.04
CA PRO A 102 -5.65 21.49 -12.75
C PRO A 102 -6.53 21.71 -11.52
N GLN A 103 -7.77 22.15 -11.72
CA GLN A 103 -8.78 22.25 -10.68
C GLN A 103 -9.50 20.91 -10.38
N THR A 104 -9.40 19.92 -11.27
CA THR A 104 -10.22 18.71 -11.20
C THR A 104 -9.57 17.65 -10.35
N ARG A 105 -10.37 17.03 -9.47
CA ARG A 105 -9.95 15.95 -8.59
C ARG A 105 -10.38 14.60 -9.12
N MET A 106 -9.54 13.57 -8.92
CA MET A 106 -9.81 12.20 -9.38
C MET A 106 -9.66 11.19 -8.25
N VAL A 107 -10.58 10.23 -8.21
CA VAL A 107 -10.55 9.05 -7.35
C VAL A 107 -10.43 7.80 -8.22
N GLY A 108 -9.43 6.96 -7.98
CA GLY A 108 -9.29 5.66 -8.65
C GLY A 108 -9.46 4.47 -7.72
N ILE A 109 -10.21 3.46 -8.14
CA ILE A 109 -10.47 2.24 -7.37
C ILE A 109 -10.01 1.02 -8.16
N CYS A 110 -9.17 0.17 -7.55
CA CYS A 110 -8.63 -1.06 -8.15
C CYS A 110 -7.99 -0.82 -9.53
N PHE A 111 -8.62 -1.25 -10.62
CA PHE A 111 -8.18 -0.92 -11.98
C PHE A 111 -7.98 0.59 -12.18
N GLY A 112 -8.87 1.43 -11.65
CA GLY A 112 -8.71 2.89 -11.69
C GLY A 112 -7.45 3.38 -10.95
N HIS A 113 -7.07 2.74 -9.85
CA HIS A 113 -5.81 3.01 -9.15
C HIS A 113 -4.60 2.69 -10.05
N GLN A 114 -4.64 1.56 -10.75
CA GLN A 114 -3.60 1.11 -11.66
C GLN A 114 -3.48 1.99 -12.92
N ILE A 115 -4.60 2.39 -13.51
CA ILE A 115 -4.65 3.33 -14.65
C ILE A 115 -4.04 4.67 -14.27
N ILE A 116 -4.37 5.19 -13.08
CA ILE A 116 -3.78 6.43 -12.58
C ILE A 116 -2.27 6.29 -12.43
N ALA A 117 -1.78 5.15 -11.93
CA ALA A 117 -0.35 4.90 -11.80
C ALA A 117 0.36 4.94 -13.15
N ILE A 118 -0.17 4.20 -14.14
CA ILE A 118 0.38 4.16 -15.52
C ILE A 118 0.33 5.55 -16.16
N ALA A 119 -0.81 6.24 -16.06
CA ALA A 119 -0.98 7.58 -16.62
C ALA A 119 -0.01 8.60 -16.01
N SER A 120 0.39 8.39 -14.76
CA SER A 120 1.34 9.25 -14.04
C SER A 120 2.81 8.85 -14.22
N GLY A 121 3.11 7.92 -15.13
CA GLY A 121 4.48 7.48 -15.43
C GLY A 121 5.00 6.31 -14.57
N GLY A 122 4.13 5.69 -13.78
CA GLY A 122 4.41 4.43 -13.07
C GLY A 122 4.06 3.20 -13.90
N ALA A 123 3.87 2.07 -13.22
CA ALA A 123 3.55 0.78 -13.84
C ALA A 123 2.45 0.03 -13.10
N CYS A 124 1.81 -0.90 -13.79
CA CYS A 124 1.00 -1.98 -13.21
C CYS A 124 1.51 -3.29 -13.79
N LYS A 125 1.62 -4.33 -12.96
CA LYS A 125 2.05 -5.66 -13.39
C LYS A 125 1.37 -6.76 -12.57
N PRO A 126 1.36 -8.03 -13.04
CA PRO A 126 0.95 -9.15 -12.22
C PRO A 126 1.74 -9.22 -10.91
N ASN A 127 1.04 -9.48 -9.81
CA ASN A 127 1.66 -9.61 -8.50
C ASN A 127 2.31 -11.00 -8.36
N PRO A 128 3.64 -11.10 -8.14
CA PRO A 128 4.30 -12.39 -7.94
C PRO A 128 3.81 -13.13 -6.69
N SER A 129 3.23 -12.41 -5.72
CA SER A 129 2.60 -12.98 -4.52
C SER A 129 1.22 -13.59 -4.80
N GLY A 130 0.66 -13.37 -5.99
CA GLY A 130 -0.62 -13.91 -6.42
C GLY A 130 -1.81 -13.02 -6.05
N TRP A 131 -2.95 -13.66 -5.72
CA TRP A 131 -4.20 -12.97 -5.40
C TRP A 131 -4.20 -12.41 -3.99
N GLU A 132 -4.57 -11.14 -3.85
CA GLU A 132 -5.08 -10.57 -2.60
C GLU A 132 -6.60 -10.52 -2.70
N PHE A 133 -7.29 -11.22 -1.79
CA PHE A 133 -8.71 -11.46 -1.93
C PHE A 133 -9.48 -11.44 -0.61
N GLY A 134 -10.54 -10.63 -0.59
CA GLY A 134 -11.49 -10.48 0.49
C GLY A 134 -10.99 -9.55 1.58
N TYR A 135 -11.52 -9.74 2.79
CA TYR A 135 -11.20 -8.90 3.94
C TYR A 135 -9.68 -8.87 4.17
N THR A 136 -9.12 -7.66 4.10
CA THR A 136 -7.69 -7.42 4.28
C THR A 136 -7.49 -6.21 5.19
N ASP A 137 -6.67 -6.39 6.23
CA ASP A 137 -6.18 -5.29 7.06
C ASP A 137 -4.99 -4.65 6.34
N THR A 138 -5.20 -3.46 5.77
CA THR A 138 -4.16 -2.69 5.08
C THR A 138 -3.48 -1.73 6.04
N GLU A 139 -2.16 -1.78 6.16
CA GLU A 139 -1.38 -0.90 7.04
C GLU A 139 -1.35 0.54 6.49
N LEU A 140 -1.75 1.50 7.31
CA LEU A 140 -1.60 2.92 7.00
C LEU A 140 -0.18 3.39 7.29
N THR A 141 0.44 4.06 6.32
CA THR A 141 1.74 4.72 6.54
C THR A 141 1.58 5.85 7.56
N PRO A 142 2.66 6.36 8.19
CA PRO A 142 2.58 7.57 9.02
C PRO A 142 1.91 8.74 8.28
N LEU A 143 2.19 8.89 6.98
CA LEU A 143 1.51 9.86 6.14
C LEU A 143 0.02 9.54 5.97
N GLY A 144 -0.35 8.28 5.68
CA GLY A 144 -1.74 7.83 5.58
C GLY A 144 -2.57 8.19 6.81
N ARG A 145 -2.03 7.93 8.00
CA ARG A 145 -2.69 8.27 9.28
C ARG A 145 -2.92 9.77 9.43
N ARG A 146 -1.93 10.60 9.09
CA ARG A 146 -2.07 12.07 9.11
C ARG A 146 -3.06 12.56 8.06
N TYR A 147 -2.96 12.03 6.84
CA TYR A 147 -3.78 12.45 5.69
C TYR A 147 -5.27 12.17 5.94
N PHE A 148 -5.59 10.99 6.47
CA PHE A 148 -6.95 10.64 6.88
C PHE A 148 -7.30 11.10 8.30
N ASN A 149 -6.43 11.87 8.95
CA ASN A 149 -6.60 12.37 10.32
C ASN A 149 -7.16 11.31 11.29
N THR A 150 -6.51 10.15 11.33
CA THR A 150 -7.00 8.97 12.05
C THR A 150 -5.96 8.41 13.00
N SER A 151 -6.43 7.84 14.12
CA SER A 151 -5.60 7.07 15.05
C SER A 151 -5.46 5.60 14.65
N LYS A 152 -6.23 5.13 13.65
CA LYS A 152 -6.14 3.77 13.11
C LYS A 152 -4.72 3.50 12.60
N SER A 153 -4.15 2.35 12.93
CA SER A 153 -2.95 1.83 12.28
C SER A 153 -3.26 1.15 10.95
N GLN A 154 -4.45 0.56 10.83
CA GLN A 154 -4.89 -0.20 9.68
C GLN A 154 -6.26 0.27 9.18
N MET A 155 -6.50 0.06 7.90
CA MET A 155 -7.77 0.21 7.20
C MET A 155 -8.23 -1.19 6.75
N ALA A 156 -9.42 -1.61 7.20
CA ALA A 156 -10.01 -2.85 6.74
C ALA A 156 -10.76 -2.63 5.42
N ILE A 157 -10.39 -3.34 4.36
CA ILE A 157 -10.97 -3.16 3.02
C ILE A 157 -11.09 -4.52 2.31
N GLN A 158 -12.02 -4.63 1.35
CA GLN A 158 -12.11 -5.80 0.49
C GLN A 158 -11.08 -5.70 -0.63
N GLU A 159 -10.16 -6.64 -0.73
CA GLU A 159 -9.23 -6.74 -1.85
C GLU A 159 -9.76 -7.73 -2.90
N VAL A 160 -9.62 -7.43 -4.19
CA VAL A 160 -10.00 -8.33 -5.28
C VAL A 160 -9.06 -8.10 -6.47
N HIS A 161 -7.77 -8.43 -6.32
CA HIS A 161 -6.79 -8.21 -7.37
C HIS A 161 -5.69 -9.26 -7.39
N LYS A 162 -5.05 -9.39 -8.55
CA LYS A 162 -3.85 -10.19 -8.79
C LYS A 162 -2.74 -9.37 -9.47
N ASP A 163 -3.04 -8.10 -9.73
CA ASP A 163 -2.20 -7.14 -10.43
C ASP A 163 -2.02 -5.96 -9.50
N TYR A 164 -0.84 -5.33 -9.52
CA TYR A 164 -0.49 -4.33 -8.52
C TYR A 164 0.40 -3.23 -9.10
N VAL A 165 0.42 -2.10 -8.39
CA VAL A 165 1.39 -1.02 -8.60
C VAL A 165 2.63 -1.32 -7.76
N PRO A 166 3.79 -1.63 -8.39
CA PRO A 166 4.98 -2.03 -7.65
C PRO A 166 5.69 -0.90 -6.93
N GLU A 167 5.65 0.29 -7.52
CA GLU A 167 6.37 1.47 -7.07
C GLU A 167 5.49 2.69 -7.28
N LEU A 168 5.64 3.69 -6.42
CA LEU A 168 4.91 4.94 -6.56
C LEU A 168 5.27 5.63 -7.87
N PRO A 169 4.29 6.11 -8.66
CA PRO A 169 4.58 6.98 -9.78
C PRO A 169 5.19 8.32 -9.29
N PRO A 170 5.91 9.06 -10.15
CA PRO A 170 6.42 10.38 -9.80
C PRO A 170 5.36 11.33 -9.23
N ASN A 171 5.73 12.08 -8.19
CA ASN A 171 4.88 13.06 -7.49
C ASN A 171 3.66 12.44 -6.78
N PHE A 172 3.80 11.21 -6.29
CA PHE A 172 2.84 10.54 -5.43
C PHE A 172 3.48 10.07 -4.13
N LYS A 173 2.67 9.98 -3.08
CA LYS A 173 3.05 9.44 -1.78
C LYS A 173 2.17 8.25 -1.41
N CYS A 174 2.77 7.27 -0.75
CA CYS A 174 2.07 6.09 -0.27
C CYS A 174 1.28 6.41 1.01
N LEU A 175 0.00 6.06 1.01
CA LEU A 175 -0.89 6.18 2.15
C LEU A 175 -1.11 4.85 2.86
N ALA A 176 -1.04 3.72 2.14
CA ALA A 176 -1.30 2.41 2.72
C ALA A 176 -0.61 1.28 1.94
N THR A 177 -0.29 0.18 2.64
CA THR A 177 0.43 -0.99 2.10
C THR A 177 -0.08 -2.29 2.74
N THR A 178 0.09 -3.42 2.05
CA THR A 178 0.03 -4.75 2.68
C THR A 178 1.37 -5.45 2.46
N ALA A 179 2.40 -5.07 3.22
CA ALA A 179 3.72 -5.68 3.06
C ALA A 179 3.74 -7.14 3.56
N PRO A 180 4.43 -8.08 2.88
CA PRO A 180 5.20 -7.90 1.64
C PRO A 180 4.37 -8.09 0.34
N HIS A 181 3.06 -8.31 0.44
CA HIS A 181 2.21 -8.65 -0.70
C HIS A 181 2.05 -7.51 -1.72
N THR A 182 1.62 -6.33 -1.26
CA THR A 182 1.27 -5.19 -2.11
C THR A 182 1.86 -3.89 -1.53
N PRO A 183 2.92 -3.32 -2.14
CA PRO A 183 3.62 -2.13 -1.63
C PRO A 183 2.83 -0.81 -1.77
N VAL A 184 1.87 -0.73 -2.68
CA VAL A 184 1.06 0.48 -2.89
C VAL A 184 -0.42 0.10 -2.90
N GLN A 185 -1.06 0.15 -1.74
CA GLN A 185 -2.51 -0.09 -1.60
C GLN A 185 -3.32 1.19 -1.67
N ALA A 186 -2.74 2.31 -1.26
CA ALA A 186 -3.34 3.62 -1.41
C ALA A 186 -2.26 4.66 -1.69
N MET A 187 -2.57 5.62 -2.57
CA MET A 187 -1.65 6.71 -2.90
C MET A 187 -2.39 8.02 -3.13
N VAL A 188 -1.67 9.13 -2.96
CA VAL A 188 -2.15 10.48 -3.24
C VAL A 188 -1.08 11.27 -3.99
N SER A 189 -1.48 12.13 -4.92
CA SER A 189 -0.55 13.02 -5.61
C SER A 189 -0.17 14.22 -4.74
N ASP A 190 1.07 14.71 -4.86
CA ASP A 190 1.59 15.83 -4.06
C ASP A 190 0.75 17.11 -4.16
N ASP A 191 0.13 17.31 -5.33
CA ASP A 191 -0.75 18.43 -5.64
C ASP A 191 -2.19 18.28 -5.10
N ASN A 192 -2.49 17.18 -4.38
CA ASN A 192 -3.82 16.89 -3.82
C ASN A 192 -4.95 16.87 -4.88
N ARG A 193 -4.63 16.49 -6.12
CA ARG A 193 -5.61 16.34 -7.21
C ARG A 193 -5.97 14.90 -7.50
N VAL A 194 -5.23 13.92 -7.01
CA VAL A 194 -5.53 12.51 -7.21
C VAL A 194 -5.37 11.73 -5.91
N ILE A 195 -6.36 10.90 -5.60
CA ILE A 195 -6.26 9.86 -4.57
C ILE A 195 -6.73 8.54 -5.17
N SER A 196 -6.14 7.42 -4.76
CA SER A 196 -6.60 6.12 -5.23
C SER A 196 -6.33 5.01 -4.22
N VAL A 197 -7.13 3.94 -4.31
CA VAL A 197 -7.01 2.72 -3.51
C VAL A 197 -7.10 1.48 -4.39
N GLN A 198 -6.36 0.44 -4.05
CA GLN A 198 -6.31 -0.81 -4.78
C GLN A 198 -7.49 -1.74 -4.42
N GLY A 199 -7.96 -1.70 -3.17
CA GLY A 199 -9.15 -2.41 -2.74
C GLY A 199 -10.47 -1.74 -3.14
N HIS A 200 -11.58 -2.39 -2.77
CA HIS A 200 -12.94 -2.09 -3.20
C HIS A 200 -13.83 -1.67 -2.03
N PRO A 201 -13.91 -0.38 -1.68
CA PRO A 201 -14.86 0.09 -0.67
C PRO A 201 -16.31 -0.03 -1.15
N GLU A 202 -16.56 -0.16 -2.45
CA GLU A 202 -17.91 -0.32 -3.03
C GLU A 202 -18.44 -1.76 -2.99
N PHE A 203 -17.59 -2.74 -2.68
CA PHE A 203 -17.99 -4.14 -2.63
C PHE A 203 -18.41 -4.54 -1.21
N PRO A 204 -19.70 -4.82 -0.97
CA PRO A 204 -20.11 -5.47 0.25
C PRO A 204 -19.58 -6.92 0.28
N ALA A 205 -19.53 -7.50 1.47
CA ALA A 205 -19.00 -8.86 1.69
C ALA A 205 -19.65 -9.90 0.77
N GLU A 206 -20.97 -9.80 0.55
CA GLU A 206 -21.72 -10.73 -0.28
C GLU A 206 -21.30 -10.68 -1.77
N VAL A 207 -20.89 -9.50 -2.27
CA VAL A 207 -20.34 -9.39 -3.63
C VAL A 207 -19.01 -10.14 -3.72
N VAL A 208 -18.15 -10.00 -2.72
CA VAL A 208 -16.86 -10.70 -2.66
C VAL A 208 -17.07 -12.22 -2.56
N GLU A 209 -18.05 -12.69 -1.79
CA GLU A 209 -18.43 -14.11 -1.72
C GLU A 209 -18.80 -14.66 -3.10
N LEU A 210 -19.69 -13.99 -3.84
CA LEU A 210 -20.06 -14.38 -5.20
C LEU A 210 -18.84 -14.42 -6.15
N LEU A 211 -17.89 -13.51 -5.97
CA LEU A 211 -16.66 -13.44 -6.76
C LEU A 211 -15.65 -14.54 -6.40
N LEU A 212 -15.61 -14.98 -5.14
CA LEU A 212 -14.84 -16.14 -4.68
C LEU A 212 -15.41 -17.44 -5.27
N GLU A 213 -16.72 -17.65 -5.13
CA GLU A 213 -17.42 -18.83 -5.66
C GLU A 213 -17.21 -18.97 -7.17
N LYS A 214 -17.42 -17.89 -7.93
CA LYS A 214 -17.24 -17.91 -9.38
C LYS A 214 -15.80 -18.28 -9.78
N ARG A 215 -14.79 -17.78 -9.06
CA ARG A 215 -13.38 -18.08 -9.36
C ARG A 215 -12.98 -19.48 -8.93
N LEU A 216 -13.60 -20.04 -7.90
CA LEU A 216 -13.47 -21.45 -7.53
C LEU A 216 -14.06 -22.35 -8.61
N GLU A 217 -15.31 -22.06 -9.04
CA GLU A 217 -16.00 -22.79 -10.13
C GLU A 217 -15.18 -22.78 -11.43
N ALA A 218 -14.52 -21.65 -11.72
CA ALA A 218 -13.65 -21.50 -12.88
C ALA A 218 -12.25 -22.14 -12.74
N GLY A 219 -11.92 -22.71 -11.58
CA GLY A 219 -10.61 -23.31 -11.30
C GLY A 219 -9.46 -22.28 -11.17
N ILE A 220 -9.78 -20.99 -11.02
CA ILE A 220 -8.81 -19.89 -10.86
C ILE A 220 -8.28 -19.85 -9.42
N LEU A 221 -9.15 -20.09 -8.44
CA LEU A 221 -8.79 -20.15 -7.02
C LEU A 221 -8.90 -21.58 -6.50
N LYS A 222 -8.03 -21.93 -5.55
CA LYS A 222 -8.04 -23.23 -4.87
C LYS A 222 -9.11 -23.25 -3.77
N GLN A 223 -9.69 -24.43 -3.52
CA GLN A 223 -10.71 -24.64 -2.48
C GLN A 223 -10.28 -24.10 -1.11
N ASP A 224 -9.06 -24.43 -0.68
CA ASP A 224 -8.56 -24.04 0.65
C ASP A 224 -8.43 -22.52 0.79
N PHE A 225 -7.95 -21.85 -0.26
CA PHE A 225 -7.85 -20.39 -0.31
C PHE A 225 -9.23 -19.74 -0.17
N VAL A 226 -10.22 -20.22 -0.94
CA VAL A 226 -11.59 -19.70 -0.86
C VAL A 226 -12.21 -19.91 0.52
N GLN A 227 -12.02 -21.10 1.12
CA GLN A 227 -12.51 -21.36 2.47
C GLN A 227 -11.85 -20.45 3.52
N GLU A 228 -10.57 -20.14 3.38
CA GLU A 228 -9.88 -19.20 4.28
C GLU A 228 -10.41 -17.77 4.10
N SER A 229 -10.57 -17.29 2.86
CA SER A 229 -11.13 -15.97 2.58
C SER A 229 -12.57 -15.83 3.11
N LEU A 230 -13.42 -16.83 2.88
CA LEU A 230 -14.81 -16.82 3.38
C LEU A 230 -14.87 -16.80 4.91
N LYS A 231 -13.95 -17.50 5.61
CA LYS A 231 -13.88 -17.45 7.07
C LYS A 231 -13.59 -16.05 7.59
N LYS A 232 -12.79 -15.25 6.88
CA LYS A 232 -12.43 -13.87 7.28
C LYS A 232 -13.51 -12.86 6.90
N LEU A 233 -14.19 -13.09 5.78
CA LEU A 233 -15.07 -12.14 5.10
C LEU A 233 -16.13 -11.48 6.00
N TYR A 234 -16.67 -12.24 6.96
CA TYR A 234 -17.73 -11.78 7.88
C TYR A 234 -17.26 -11.62 9.34
N THR A 235 -15.95 -11.70 9.61
CA THR A 235 -15.43 -11.67 11.00
C THR A 235 -15.44 -10.29 11.61
N LYS A 236 -15.22 -9.26 10.79
CA LYS A 236 -15.11 -7.86 11.22
C LYS A 236 -15.75 -6.97 10.15
N PRO A 237 -16.30 -5.81 10.54
CA PRO A 237 -16.70 -4.80 9.58
C PRO A 237 -15.48 -4.28 8.81
N ILE A 238 -15.70 -3.90 7.55
CA ILE A 238 -14.74 -3.14 6.76
C ILE A 238 -14.92 -1.63 7.02
N ASP A 239 -13.96 -0.84 6.60
CA ASP A 239 -13.93 0.62 6.71
C ASP A 239 -14.45 1.32 5.43
N ASP A 240 -15.32 0.67 4.65
CA ASP A 240 -15.88 1.15 3.38
C ASP A 240 -16.43 2.59 3.46
N LEU A 241 -17.36 2.84 4.39
CA LEU A 241 -17.99 4.15 4.56
C LEU A 241 -16.97 5.20 5.01
N TRP A 242 -16.01 4.80 5.86
CA TRP A 242 -14.94 5.68 6.32
C TRP A 242 -14.01 6.09 5.17
N ILE A 243 -13.65 5.15 4.29
CA ILE A 243 -12.85 5.41 3.09
C ILE A 243 -13.60 6.37 2.16
N VAL A 244 -14.86 6.08 1.86
CA VAL A 244 -15.66 6.89 0.92
C VAL A 244 -15.96 8.27 1.49
N GLN A 245 -16.10 8.43 2.81
CA GLN A 245 -16.16 9.74 3.46
C GLN A 245 -14.90 10.58 3.19
N HIS A 246 -13.72 9.96 3.19
CA HIS A 246 -12.48 10.65 2.85
C HIS A 246 -12.41 10.99 1.36
N PHE A 247 -12.92 10.14 0.48
CA PHE A 247 -13.05 10.47 -0.95
C PHE A 247 -13.98 11.65 -1.19
N ILE A 248 -15.13 11.71 -0.51
CA ILE A 248 -16.06 12.84 -0.61
C ILE A 248 -15.41 14.12 -0.08
N SER A 249 -14.71 14.04 1.06
CA SER A 249 -13.98 15.17 1.63
C SER A 249 -12.86 15.66 0.70
N PHE A 250 -12.14 14.73 0.09
CA PHE A 250 -11.15 15.01 -0.95
C PHE A 250 -11.77 15.71 -2.16
N LEU A 251 -12.87 15.19 -2.71
CA LEU A 251 -13.57 15.78 -3.86
C LEU A 251 -14.08 17.21 -3.55
N LEU A 252 -14.52 17.47 -2.32
CA LEU A 252 -14.89 18.81 -1.84
C LEU A 252 -13.69 19.74 -1.60
N GLY A 253 -12.45 19.25 -1.74
CA GLY A 253 -11.23 20.00 -1.43
C GLY A 253 -11.01 20.24 0.07
N LYS A 254 -11.63 19.44 0.94
CA LYS A 254 -11.54 19.50 2.41
C LYS A 254 -10.49 18.51 2.95
N VAL A 255 -9.30 18.47 2.34
CA VAL A 255 -8.19 17.60 2.77
C VAL A 255 -6.98 18.42 3.22
N PRO A 256 -6.17 17.91 4.16
CA PRO A 256 -4.97 18.60 4.59
C PRO A 256 -3.98 18.77 3.43
N ALA A 257 -3.20 19.86 3.48
CA ALA A 257 -2.07 20.02 2.58
C ALA A 257 -1.06 18.89 2.83
N ILE A 258 -0.54 18.28 1.77
CA ILE A 258 0.57 17.34 1.86
C ILE A 258 1.83 18.18 2.06
N GLN A 259 2.26 18.34 3.31
CA GLN A 259 3.56 18.92 3.61
C GLN A 259 4.59 17.79 3.68
N ASP A 260 5.68 17.95 2.94
CA ASP A 260 6.93 17.28 3.31
C ASP A 260 7.40 17.92 4.61
N GLU A 261 7.62 17.10 5.63
CA GLU A 261 8.62 17.53 6.60
C GLU A 261 9.96 17.44 5.87
N GLU A 262 10.52 18.59 5.51
CA GLU A 262 11.97 18.70 5.50
C GLU A 262 12.44 18.09 6.81
N ALA A 263 13.38 17.15 6.75
CA ALA A 263 14.10 16.69 7.91
C ALA A 263 14.70 17.92 8.61
N SER A 264 13.95 18.49 9.56
CA SER A 264 14.43 19.59 10.39
C SER A 264 15.50 18.98 11.27
N ASN A 265 16.74 19.06 10.78
CA ASN A 265 17.93 18.69 11.51
C ASN A 265 18.07 19.71 12.65
N PRO A 266 17.86 19.33 13.92
CA PRO A 266 18.04 20.30 14.99
C PRO A 266 19.54 20.57 15.17
N ASP A 267 19.92 21.83 15.03
CA ASP A 267 21.26 22.36 15.32
C ASP A 267 21.75 21.86 16.71
N PRO A 268 22.89 21.13 16.79
CA PRO A 268 23.31 20.45 18.01
C PRO A 268 24.04 21.40 18.96
N LYS A 269 23.41 22.51 19.37
CA LYS A 269 23.94 23.38 20.44
C LYS A 269 22.84 24.06 21.25
N GLN A 270 22.26 23.32 22.19
CA GLN A 270 22.17 23.71 23.61
C GLN A 270 21.38 22.67 24.40
N THR A 271 22.11 21.81 25.11
CA THR A 271 21.58 20.88 26.12
C THR A 271 21.44 21.59 27.47
N PRO A 272 20.39 21.28 28.25
CA PRO A 272 20.53 21.20 29.69
C PRO A 272 20.36 19.76 30.20
N ALA A 273 21.41 19.30 30.91
CA ALA A 273 21.46 18.21 31.90
C ALA A 273 20.76 16.87 31.58
N ALA A 274 21.58 15.91 31.17
CA ALA A 274 21.25 14.50 30.99
C ALA A 274 20.86 13.79 32.30
N THR A 275 19.73 13.09 32.27
CA THR A 275 19.63 11.76 32.88
C THR A 275 20.29 10.76 31.94
N LEU A 276 21.29 10.03 32.44
CA LEU A 276 21.97 8.95 31.72
C LEU A 276 20.95 7.87 31.33
N SER A 277 20.45 7.94 30.09
CA SER A 277 19.79 6.82 29.43
C SER A 277 20.87 5.82 29.04
N THR A 278 20.83 4.63 29.59
CA THR A 278 21.69 3.52 29.15
C THR A 278 21.26 3.12 27.74
N SER A 279 22.19 3.13 26.78
CA SER A 279 21.88 2.66 25.42
C SER A 279 21.57 1.17 25.40
N HIS A 280 20.56 0.80 24.64
CA HIS A 280 19.99 -0.55 24.57
C HIS A 280 20.43 -1.29 23.30
N ILE A 281 20.73 -0.60 22.20
CA ILE A 281 21.09 -1.19 20.91
C ILE A 281 22.40 -0.57 20.39
N ARG A 282 23.26 -1.39 19.76
CA ARG A 282 24.45 -0.94 19.03
C ARG A 282 24.46 -1.51 17.62
N LEU A 283 24.58 -0.65 16.62
CA LEU A 283 24.78 -1.03 15.22
C LEU A 283 26.23 -0.73 14.82
N THR A 284 26.90 -1.69 14.20
CA THR A 284 28.28 -1.59 13.71
C THR A 284 28.33 -1.95 12.23
N THR A 285 28.88 -1.07 11.40
CA THR A 285 29.03 -1.29 9.95
C THR A 285 30.38 -1.89 9.58
N ALA A 286 30.51 -2.45 8.38
CA ALA A 286 31.78 -2.89 7.82
C ALA A 286 32.83 -1.77 7.70
N ALA A 287 32.43 -0.50 7.64
CA ALA A 287 33.33 0.65 7.65
C ALA A 287 33.91 0.96 9.04
N GLY A 288 33.44 0.26 10.09
CA GLY A 288 33.79 0.53 11.49
C GLY A 288 32.99 1.67 12.11
N GLU A 289 31.92 2.14 11.45
CA GLU A 289 31.00 3.10 12.06
C GLU A 289 30.15 2.42 13.12
N VAL A 290 29.92 3.11 14.24
CA VAL A 290 29.15 2.61 15.37
C VAL A 290 28.03 3.60 15.70
N VAL A 291 26.79 3.13 15.71
CA VAL A 291 25.59 3.90 16.04
C VAL A 291 24.91 3.27 17.24
N TYR A 292 24.60 4.08 18.26
CA TYR A 292 23.87 3.64 19.45
C TYR A 292 22.40 4.02 19.33
N ASP A 293 21.51 3.11 19.74
CA ASP A 293 20.05 3.23 19.69
C ASP A 293 19.52 3.74 18.34
N PRO A 294 19.91 3.13 17.21
CA PRO A 294 19.47 3.58 15.89
C PRO A 294 17.94 3.47 15.75
N SER A 295 17.33 4.47 15.12
CA SER A 295 15.92 4.39 14.72
C SER A 295 15.71 3.31 13.67
N ALA A 296 14.46 2.85 13.49
CA ALA A 296 14.11 1.91 12.41
C ALA A 296 14.50 2.41 11.02
N GLU A 297 14.39 3.73 10.79
CA GLU A 297 14.78 4.38 9.55
C GLU A 297 16.31 4.36 9.37
N GLN A 298 17.08 4.64 10.42
CA GLN A 298 18.54 4.55 10.36
C GLN A 298 19.01 3.11 10.09
N ILE A 299 18.40 2.11 10.73
CA ILE A 299 18.70 0.69 10.43
C ILE A 299 18.43 0.39 8.96
N PHE A 300 17.31 0.88 8.42
CA PHE A 300 16.94 0.69 7.02
C PHE A 300 17.94 1.35 6.06
N ASP A 301 18.36 2.58 6.35
CA ASP A 301 19.33 3.32 5.53
C ASP A 301 20.66 2.56 5.46
N TYR A 302 21.21 2.14 6.60
CA TYR A 302 22.45 1.35 6.65
C TYR A 302 22.34 0.01 5.92
N LEU A 303 21.19 -0.65 5.97
CA LEU A 303 20.96 -1.88 5.20
C LEU A 303 20.89 -1.63 3.70
N SER A 304 20.35 -0.49 3.29
CA SER A 304 20.24 -0.11 1.87
C SER A 304 21.58 0.30 1.25
N GLU A 305 22.56 0.67 2.09
CA GLU A 305 23.92 1.02 1.67
C GLU A 305 24.87 -0.20 1.52
N LEU A 306 24.45 -1.40 1.94
CA LEU A 306 25.26 -2.60 1.83
C LEU A 306 25.68 -2.87 0.38
N ASN A 307 26.97 -3.16 0.20
CA ASN A 307 27.57 -3.45 -1.10
C ASN A 307 28.84 -4.27 -0.93
N MET A 308 29.47 -4.70 -2.02
CA MET A 308 30.68 -5.55 -1.98
C MET A 308 31.88 -4.93 -1.22
N ARG A 309 31.93 -3.61 -1.04
CA ARG A 309 32.95 -2.94 -0.23
C ARG A 309 32.57 -2.84 1.25
N PHE A 310 31.28 -2.71 1.53
CA PHE A 310 30.70 -2.64 2.87
C PHE A 310 29.64 -3.73 3.00
N SER A 311 30.11 -4.97 3.11
CA SER A 311 29.28 -6.15 2.86
C SER A 311 28.45 -6.56 4.07
N TYR A 312 28.73 -6.03 5.27
CA TYR A 312 28.05 -6.47 6.47
C TYR A 312 27.64 -5.34 7.41
N LEU A 313 26.63 -5.67 8.22
CA LEU A 313 26.09 -4.88 9.31
C LEU A 313 25.86 -5.81 10.51
N VAL A 314 26.26 -5.38 11.71
CA VAL A 314 26.00 -6.10 12.96
C VAL A 314 25.13 -5.22 13.85
N VAL A 315 24.03 -5.75 14.35
CA VAL A 315 23.19 -5.10 15.37
C VAL A 315 23.24 -5.92 16.65
N GLU A 316 23.50 -5.28 17.77
CA GLU A 316 23.71 -5.89 19.08
C GLU A 316 22.74 -5.29 20.10
N ARG A 317 22.28 -6.11 21.04
CA ARG A 317 21.50 -5.65 22.20
C ARG A 317 22.39 -5.60 23.43
N LEU A 318 22.53 -4.40 23.99
CA LEU A 318 23.42 -4.10 25.13
C LEU A 318 22.71 -4.19 26.49
N ASP A 319 21.38 -4.30 26.47
CA ASP A 319 20.52 -4.43 27.64
C ASP A 319 20.42 -5.86 28.18
N GLU A 320 20.90 -6.84 27.42
CA GLU A 320 20.93 -8.25 27.79
C GLU A 320 22.34 -8.64 28.31
N ALA A 321 22.40 -9.26 29.48
CA ALA A 321 23.65 -9.58 30.15
C ALA A 321 24.35 -10.79 29.49
N ASN A 322 25.18 -10.50 28.47
CA ASN A 322 26.37 -11.20 27.99
C ASN A 322 26.61 -10.75 26.53
N ASP A 323 27.85 -10.53 26.11
CA ASP A 323 28.27 -10.02 24.78
C ASP A 323 27.95 -10.96 23.58
N GLN A 324 26.79 -11.62 23.57
CA GLN A 324 26.42 -12.69 22.64
C GLN A 324 24.98 -12.57 22.10
N TYR A 325 24.41 -11.37 22.10
CA TYR A 325 23.11 -11.06 21.49
C TYR A 325 23.32 -10.15 20.28
N TYR A 326 23.47 -10.77 19.10
CA TYR A 326 23.63 -10.03 17.86
C TYR A 326 22.77 -10.61 16.74
N MET A 327 22.49 -9.74 15.77
CA MET A 327 22.02 -10.08 14.44
C MET A 327 23.01 -9.53 13.41
N LEU A 328 23.57 -10.41 12.61
CA LEU A 328 24.48 -10.11 11.51
C LEU A 328 23.68 -10.18 10.20
N VAL A 329 23.88 -9.18 9.37
CA VAL A 329 23.47 -9.17 7.96
C VAL A 329 24.75 -9.12 7.12
N ASN A 330 24.92 -10.07 6.21
CA ASN A 330 26.06 -10.13 5.31
C ASN A 330 25.61 -10.36 3.86
N LEU A 331 26.04 -9.48 2.96
CA LEU A 331 25.86 -9.60 1.53
C LEU A 331 26.95 -10.49 0.94
N ASN A 332 26.55 -11.54 0.24
CA ASN A 332 27.44 -12.50 -0.40
C ASN A 332 27.77 -12.07 -1.85
N ASP A 333 28.84 -12.64 -2.40
CA ASP A 333 29.33 -12.34 -3.77
C ASP A 333 28.32 -12.72 -4.89
N ASP A 334 27.34 -13.58 -4.59
CA ASP A 334 26.28 -14.00 -5.51
C ASP A 334 24.99 -13.17 -5.38
N ASP A 335 25.12 -11.98 -4.78
CA ASP A 335 24.04 -11.04 -4.42
C ASP A 335 23.00 -11.59 -3.43
N SER A 336 23.21 -12.79 -2.86
CA SER A 336 22.37 -13.31 -1.78
C SER A 336 22.71 -12.65 -0.44
N CYS A 337 21.75 -12.64 0.48
CA CYS A 337 21.93 -12.04 1.80
C CYS A 337 21.82 -13.09 2.90
N LEU A 338 22.90 -13.27 3.66
CA LEU A 338 22.96 -14.09 4.86
C LEU A 338 22.48 -13.26 6.05
N LEU A 339 21.46 -13.76 6.73
CA LEU A 339 21.04 -13.28 8.03
C LEU A 339 21.42 -14.33 9.08
N GLU A 340 22.01 -13.87 10.16
CA GLU A 340 22.44 -14.72 11.27
C GLU A 340 22.05 -14.03 12.58
N TYR A 341 21.53 -14.79 13.55
CA TYR A 341 21.35 -14.28 14.91
C TYR A 341 21.80 -15.28 15.97
N LYS A 342 22.18 -14.74 17.13
CA LYS A 342 22.61 -15.52 18.29
C LYS A 342 21.94 -15.01 19.58
N PHE A 343 21.49 -15.95 20.42
CA PHE A 343 20.92 -15.68 21.75
C PHE A 343 21.76 -16.29 22.87
N GLY A 344 22.83 -15.63 23.30
CA GLY A 344 23.47 -15.90 24.60
C GLY A 344 24.25 -17.22 24.75
N SER A 345 24.10 -18.20 23.86
CA SER A 345 24.89 -19.45 23.85
C SER A 345 25.11 -20.01 22.43
N ALA A 346 26.07 -20.93 22.29
CA ALA A 346 26.32 -21.64 21.01
C ALA A 346 25.13 -22.51 20.54
N ASP A 347 24.25 -22.91 21.46
CA ASP A 347 23.08 -23.74 21.17
C ASP A 347 21.87 -22.97 20.62
N ALA A 348 21.95 -21.64 20.58
CA ALA A 348 20.90 -20.73 20.09
C ALA A 348 21.43 -19.82 18.98
N HIS A 349 22.05 -20.45 17.98
CA HIS A 349 22.62 -19.82 16.79
C HIS A 349 21.84 -20.26 15.55
N PHE A 350 21.37 -19.30 14.77
CA PHE A 350 20.50 -19.56 13.62
C PHE A 350 20.91 -18.69 12.44
N GLN A 351 20.74 -19.24 11.24
CA GLN A 351 21.02 -18.53 10.00
C GLN A 351 19.96 -18.79 8.93
N THR A 352 19.87 -17.89 7.98
CA THR A 352 19.07 -18.04 6.77
C THR A 352 19.68 -17.25 5.62
N THR A 353 19.44 -17.70 4.40
CA THR A 353 19.96 -17.05 3.19
C THR A 353 18.79 -16.66 2.31
N ILE A 354 18.69 -15.38 2.01
CA ILE A 354 17.69 -14.82 1.10
C ILE A 354 18.32 -14.81 -0.30
N THR A 355 17.78 -15.66 -1.18
CA THR A 355 18.24 -15.82 -2.57
C THR A 355 17.56 -14.80 -3.49
N GLY A 356 18.34 -14.12 -4.34
CA GLY A 356 17.87 -13.06 -5.24
C GLY A 356 18.62 -11.76 -4.99
N PRO A 357 18.69 -10.83 -5.95
CA PRO A 357 19.58 -9.68 -5.84
C PRO A 357 19.11 -8.76 -4.72
N PHE A 358 19.86 -8.74 -3.62
CA PHE A 358 19.53 -8.03 -2.37
C PHE A 358 19.15 -6.56 -2.62
N ALA A 359 19.80 -5.93 -3.60
CA ALA A 359 19.59 -4.55 -4.03
C ALA A 359 18.19 -4.24 -4.61
N PHE A 360 17.41 -5.25 -5.04
CA PHE A 360 16.10 -5.04 -5.69
C PHE A 360 14.91 -5.51 -4.86
N CYS A 361 15.08 -6.45 -3.93
CA CYS A 361 13.95 -7.03 -3.19
C CYS A 361 14.27 -7.57 -1.78
N GLY A 362 15.55 -7.65 -1.39
CA GLY A 362 15.96 -8.26 -0.12
C GLY A 362 15.96 -7.30 1.07
N HIS A 363 16.29 -6.03 0.85
CA HIS A 363 16.53 -5.06 1.93
C HIS A 363 15.30 -4.79 2.83
N GLN A 364 14.08 -4.81 2.30
CA GLN A 364 12.86 -4.51 3.09
C GLN A 364 12.51 -5.62 4.10
N ASN A 365 12.58 -6.89 3.67
CA ASN A 365 12.32 -8.03 4.56
C ASN A 365 13.41 -8.15 5.64
N VAL A 366 14.67 -7.92 5.24
CA VAL A 366 15.81 -7.91 6.18
C VAL A 366 15.69 -6.75 7.16
N ALA A 367 15.37 -5.55 6.70
CA ALA A 367 15.18 -4.39 7.57
C ALA A 367 14.03 -4.59 8.56
N MET A 368 12.93 -5.19 8.14
CA MET A 368 11.83 -5.54 9.04
C MET A 368 12.28 -6.53 10.13
N VAL A 369 12.98 -7.60 9.75
CA VAL A 369 13.48 -8.61 10.70
C VAL A 369 14.49 -8.02 11.68
N VAL A 370 15.49 -7.28 11.17
CA VAL A 370 16.53 -6.64 11.98
C VAL A 370 15.93 -5.61 12.93
N THR A 371 14.99 -4.79 12.45
CA THR A 371 14.32 -3.76 13.27
C THR A 371 13.43 -4.38 14.35
N ALA A 372 12.64 -5.40 14.01
CA ALA A 372 11.77 -6.09 14.97
C ALA A 372 12.60 -6.80 16.05
N TRP A 373 13.68 -7.47 15.65
CA TRP A 373 14.63 -8.09 16.57
C TRP A 373 15.31 -7.06 17.48
N ALA A 374 15.85 -5.98 16.92
CA ALA A 374 16.59 -4.97 17.66
C ALA A 374 15.71 -4.25 18.69
N THR A 375 14.47 -3.93 18.33
CA THR A 375 13.53 -3.20 19.21
C THR A 375 12.78 -4.08 20.20
N GLY A 376 13.01 -5.41 20.19
CA GLY A 376 12.32 -6.36 21.07
C GLY A 376 10.81 -6.43 20.85
N LYS A 377 10.32 -5.91 19.72
CA LYS A 377 8.89 -5.92 19.36
C LYS A 377 8.55 -7.27 18.74
N ASP A 378 7.96 -8.12 19.58
CA ASP A 378 7.34 -9.39 19.18
C ASP A 378 8.34 -10.49 18.75
N GLU A 379 8.00 -11.76 18.97
CA GLU A 379 8.75 -12.90 18.44
C GLU A 379 8.37 -13.21 16.98
N LEU A 380 7.42 -12.48 16.40
CA LEU A 380 6.95 -12.69 15.02
C LEU A 380 8.06 -12.69 13.96
N TRP A 381 9.15 -11.94 14.17
CA TRP A 381 10.30 -11.94 13.23
C TRP A 381 10.95 -13.34 13.06
N LYS A 382 10.80 -14.23 14.07
CA LYS A 382 11.24 -15.63 13.98
C LYS A 382 10.43 -16.45 12.97
N ASN A 383 9.21 -16.02 12.67
CA ASN A 383 8.31 -16.69 11.72
C ASN A 383 8.26 -16.00 10.36
N THR A 384 8.86 -14.81 10.22
CA THR A 384 8.87 -14.02 8.99
C THR A 384 9.72 -14.66 7.88
N ILE A 385 10.81 -15.33 8.25
CA ILE A 385 11.69 -16.04 7.33
C ILE A 385 12.08 -17.40 7.93
N PRO A 386 12.31 -18.44 7.10
CA PRO A 386 12.70 -19.75 7.60
C PRO A 386 14.12 -19.70 8.17
N TRP A 387 14.31 -20.10 9.42
CA TRP A 387 15.62 -20.14 10.08
C TRP A 387 16.14 -21.56 10.21
N ASN A 388 17.43 -21.74 9.94
CA ASN A 388 18.13 -23.00 10.16
C ASN A 388 19.02 -22.87 11.40
N LYS A 389 18.92 -23.83 12.32
CA LYS A 389 19.83 -23.90 13.46
C LYS A 389 21.24 -24.24 12.96
N VAL A 390 22.23 -23.46 13.37
CA VAL A 390 23.64 -23.75 13.10
C VAL A 390 24.09 -24.80 14.11
N VAL A 391 24.57 -25.94 13.60
CA VAL A 391 25.23 -26.97 14.42
C VAL A 391 26.73 -26.75 14.26
N LEU A 392 27.38 -26.29 15.32
CA LEU A 392 28.83 -26.16 15.37
C LEU A 392 29.39 -27.53 15.78
N ASP A 393 30.12 -28.19 14.87
CA ASP A 393 30.85 -29.44 15.15
C ASP A 393 32.06 -29.23 16.08
#